data_AF-A0A0A1TXS3-F1
#
_entry.id   AF-A0A0A1TXS3-F1
#
_cell.length_a   1.000
_cell.length_b   1.000
_cell.length_c   1.000
_cell.angle_alpha   90.00
_cell.angle_beta   90.00
_cell.angle_gamma   90.00
#
_symmetry.space_group_name_H-M   'P 1'
#
loop_
_entity.id
_entity.type
_entity.pdbx_description
1 polymer ?
#
loop_
_entity_poly.entity_id
_entity_poly.type
_entity_poly.pdbx_seq_one_letter_code
_entity_poly.pdbx_strand_id
1 'polypeptide(L)'
;MANAFGEGSNDDYLKYMIYKLPDDYRDQKLKLVPNGMEIETEYQEFLAAQIKSEQGDNYILETDAGEIKIAKKECYSRNPSKFDGVDDMSQLTQLSEATVLYNLRLRYMKDIIHTYSGLFCVVINPYQFFPIYTHFMINKYTGRRKEEVAPHVYAIAEGALTQMRDLSAQFRNQSILITGESGAGKTENTKRVIQYIATIAGRSNAAMGDIENQLIQLNPMLEAFGNAKTVKNNNSSRFGKFIEIQCQAN
;
A
#
# COMPACT_ATOMS: atom_id res chain seq x y z
N MET A 1 11.80 -11.84 13.58
CA MET A 1 11.83 -11.72 12.11
C MET A 1 12.55 -10.46 11.60
N ALA A 2 12.87 -9.46 12.43
CA ALA A 2 13.69 -8.31 12.00
C ALA A 2 15.14 -8.71 11.59
N ASN A 3 15.67 -9.82 12.12
CA ASN A 3 17.06 -10.23 11.91
C ASN A 3 17.40 -10.83 10.53
N ALA A 4 16.44 -11.04 9.62
CA ALA A 4 16.73 -11.65 8.32
C ALA A 4 17.25 -10.66 7.27
N PHE A 5 16.95 -9.36 7.43
CA PHE A 5 17.24 -8.31 6.42
C PHE A 5 18.27 -7.28 6.89
N GLY A 6 18.95 -7.52 8.01
CA GLY A 6 19.91 -6.58 8.59
C GLY A 6 19.28 -5.23 9.00
N GLU A 7 20.07 -4.16 8.94
CA GLU A 7 19.60 -2.81 9.31
C GLU A 7 18.75 -2.13 8.22
N GLY A 8 18.77 -2.67 6.99
CA GLY A 8 18.21 -2.07 5.78
C GLY A 8 19.08 -0.93 5.23
N SER A 9 18.81 -0.53 3.98
CA SER A 9 19.62 0.44 3.26
C SER A 9 18.78 1.44 2.46
N ASN A 10 19.42 2.50 1.97
CA ASN A 10 18.78 3.42 1.04
C ASN A 10 18.47 2.76 -0.32
N ASP A 11 19.26 1.76 -0.72
CA ASP A 11 19.01 1.02 -1.96
C ASP A 11 17.74 0.17 -1.83
N ASP A 12 17.49 -0.42 -0.66
CA ASP A 12 16.22 -1.10 -0.37
C ASP A 12 15.04 -0.14 -0.47
N TYR A 13 15.17 1.08 0.06
CA TYR A 13 14.15 2.12 -0.08
C TYR A 13 13.91 2.48 -1.55
N LEU A 14 14.96 2.73 -2.32
CA LEU A 14 14.82 3.07 -3.74
C LEU A 14 14.25 1.93 -4.58
N LYS A 15 14.45 0.66 -4.17
CA LYS A 15 13.97 -0.52 -4.90
C LYS A 15 12.51 -0.86 -4.57
N TYR A 16 12.16 -0.90 -3.29
CA TYR A 16 10.87 -1.43 -2.82
C TYR A 16 9.84 -0.36 -2.48
N MET A 17 10.23 0.91 -2.45
CA MET A 17 9.32 2.02 -2.09
C MET A 17 9.12 3.03 -3.23
N ILE A 18 10.10 3.19 -4.12
CA ILE A 18 10.07 4.20 -5.17
C ILE A 18 9.79 3.56 -6.52
N TYR A 19 8.65 3.91 -7.12
CA TYR A 19 8.36 3.51 -8.49
C TYR A 19 9.23 4.29 -9.47
N LYS A 20 9.87 3.57 -10.39
CA LYS A 20 10.64 4.15 -11.49
C LYS A 20 10.02 3.70 -12.80
N LEU A 21 9.68 4.66 -13.67
CA LEU A 21 9.32 4.32 -15.04
C LEU A 21 10.53 3.64 -15.71
N PRO A 22 10.34 2.48 -16.38
CA PRO A 22 11.43 1.83 -17.10
C PRO A 22 12.02 2.73 -18.19
N ASP A 23 13.33 2.65 -18.43
CA ASP A 23 13.99 3.44 -19.49
C ASP A 23 13.50 3.02 -20.91
N ASP A 24 13.12 1.76 -21.06
CA ASP A 24 12.55 1.14 -22.26
C ASP A 24 11.03 1.40 -22.43
N TYR A 25 10.42 2.16 -21.51
CA TYR A 25 9.00 2.51 -21.57
C TYR A 25 8.62 3.35 -22.80
N ARG A 26 9.62 3.89 -23.53
CA ARG A 26 9.41 4.58 -24.81
C ARG A 26 9.19 3.64 -25.99
N ASP A 27 9.57 2.37 -25.92
CA ASP A 27 9.73 1.49 -27.09
C ASP A 27 9.09 0.10 -27.00
N GLN A 28 8.29 -0.21 -25.97
CA GLN A 28 7.55 -1.47 -25.96
C GLN A 28 6.28 -1.38 -26.83
N LYS A 29 6.13 -2.37 -27.71
CA LYS A 29 5.22 -2.50 -28.86
C LYS A 29 3.71 -2.39 -28.60
N LEU A 30 3.28 -2.09 -27.38
CA LEU A 30 1.95 -1.54 -27.15
C LEU A 30 2.09 -0.03 -27.19
N LYS A 31 1.68 0.60 -28.28
CA LYS A 31 1.52 2.05 -28.32
C LYS A 31 0.53 2.42 -27.20
N LEU A 32 1.11 2.82 -26.08
CA LEU A 32 0.48 3.52 -24.97
C LEU A 32 0.09 4.91 -25.47
N VAL A 33 -0.86 4.97 -26.40
CA VAL A 33 -1.34 6.22 -26.96
C VAL A 33 -2.25 6.94 -25.97
N PRO A 34 -2.41 8.27 -26.12
CA PRO A 34 -3.32 9.09 -25.31
C PRO A 34 -4.79 8.60 -25.29
N ASN A 35 -5.14 7.69 -26.18
CA ASN A 35 -6.47 7.08 -26.36
C ASN A 35 -6.48 5.61 -25.92
N GLY A 36 -5.84 5.30 -24.78
CA GLY A 36 -5.90 3.99 -24.17
C GLY A 36 -7.26 3.78 -23.48
N MET A 37 -7.96 2.71 -23.83
CA MET A 37 -9.16 2.26 -23.13
C MET A 37 -8.86 1.03 -22.29
N GLU A 38 -9.46 0.97 -21.12
CA GLU A 38 -9.48 -0.23 -20.29
C GLU A 38 -10.83 -0.93 -20.42
N ILE A 39 -10.81 -2.24 -20.69
CA ILE A 39 -11.99 -3.06 -21.00
C ILE A 39 -12.09 -4.20 -20.00
N GLU A 40 -13.26 -4.30 -19.36
CA GLU A 40 -13.56 -5.39 -18.43
C GLU A 40 -13.67 -6.74 -19.17
N THR A 41 -12.94 -7.72 -18.68
CA THR A 41 -12.98 -9.11 -19.16
C THR A 41 -13.91 -9.96 -18.30
N GLU A 42 -14.22 -11.18 -18.75
CA GLU A 42 -15.02 -12.16 -17.97
C GLU A 42 -14.46 -12.46 -16.57
N TYR A 43 -13.16 -12.21 -16.35
CA TYR A 43 -12.47 -12.37 -15.07
C TYR A 43 -12.35 -11.07 -14.25
N GLN A 44 -13.07 -10.01 -14.60
CA GLN A 44 -12.96 -8.67 -13.99
C GLN A 44 -11.57 -8.05 -14.11
N GLU A 45 -10.78 -8.48 -15.10
CA GLU A 45 -9.51 -7.83 -15.43
C GLU A 45 -9.72 -6.76 -16.49
N PHE A 46 -8.94 -5.68 -16.43
CA PHE A 46 -8.94 -4.63 -17.44
C PHE A 46 -7.79 -4.79 -18.43
N LEU A 47 -8.11 -4.85 -19.73
CA LEU A 47 -7.12 -4.89 -20.82
C LEU A 47 -6.92 -3.49 -21.40
N ALA A 48 -5.66 -3.12 -21.62
CA ALA A 48 -5.33 -1.89 -22.32
C ALA A 48 -5.56 -2.07 -23.84
N ALA A 49 -6.27 -1.13 -24.44
CA ALA A 49 -6.62 -1.16 -25.86
C ALA A 49 -6.41 0.21 -26.51
N GLN A 50 -6.00 0.24 -27.76
CA GLN A 50 -5.82 1.47 -28.53
C GLN A 50 -7.08 1.77 -29.36
N ILE A 51 -7.60 3.00 -29.29
CA ILE A 51 -8.68 3.43 -30.20
C ILE A 51 -8.16 3.46 -31.65
N LYS A 52 -8.71 2.59 -32.49
CA LYS A 52 -8.44 2.54 -33.94
C LYS A 52 -9.43 3.39 -34.73
N SER A 53 -10.71 3.33 -34.39
CA SER A 53 -11.73 4.21 -34.98
C SER A 53 -12.96 4.37 -34.09
N GLU A 54 -13.73 5.42 -34.33
CA GLU A 54 -15.02 5.65 -33.69
C GLU A 54 -16.16 5.40 -34.69
N GLN A 55 -17.14 4.58 -34.30
CA GLN A 55 -18.33 4.29 -35.11
C GLN A 55 -19.59 4.53 -34.28
N GLY A 56 -20.13 5.75 -34.38
CA GLY A 56 -21.30 6.18 -33.61
C GLY A 56 -21.03 6.07 -32.10
N ASP A 57 -21.83 5.26 -31.41
CA ASP A 57 -21.72 4.99 -29.97
C ASP A 57 -20.75 3.85 -29.61
N ASN A 58 -19.92 3.39 -30.56
CA ASN A 58 -18.93 2.35 -30.32
C ASN A 58 -17.51 2.81 -30.66
N TYR A 59 -16.54 2.24 -29.94
CA TYR A 59 -15.13 2.24 -30.33
C TYR A 59 -14.78 0.93 -31.02
N ILE A 60 -13.94 1.03 -32.06
CA ILE A 60 -13.14 -0.11 -32.53
C ILE A 60 -11.76 0.02 -31.88
N LEU A 61 -11.44 -0.96 -31.04
CA LEU A 61 -10.23 -0.99 -30.23
C LEU A 61 -9.30 -2.09 -30.73
N GLU A 62 -8.00 -1.80 -30.77
CA GLU A 62 -6.94 -2.76 -31.04
C GLU A 62 -6.35 -3.23 -29.70
N THR A 63 -6.37 -4.54 -29.47
CA THR A 63 -5.78 -5.20 -28.30
C THR A 63 -4.72 -6.21 -28.73
N ASP A 64 -3.94 -6.74 -27.78
CA ASP A 64 -3.01 -7.85 -28.03
C ASP A 64 -3.70 -9.11 -28.56
N ALA A 65 -5.00 -9.28 -28.30
CA ALA A 65 -5.81 -10.40 -28.77
C ALA A 65 -6.51 -10.13 -30.11
N GLY A 66 -6.35 -8.92 -30.69
CA GLY A 66 -6.97 -8.51 -31.94
C GLY A 66 -7.94 -7.32 -31.78
N GLU A 67 -8.72 -7.08 -32.84
CA GLU A 67 -9.67 -5.97 -32.89
C GLU A 67 -11.01 -6.34 -32.24
N ILE A 68 -11.51 -5.45 -31.41
CA ILE A 68 -12.80 -5.61 -30.72
C ILE A 68 -13.64 -4.34 -30.86
N LYS A 69 -14.95 -4.54 -30.94
CA LYS A 69 -15.94 -3.45 -30.98
C LYS A 69 -16.69 -3.42 -29.66
N ILE A 70 -16.66 -2.27 -28.98
CA ILE A 70 -17.28 -2.10 -27.67
C ILE A 70 -17.99 -0.74 -27.58
N ALA A 71 -19.03 -0.67 -26.75
CA ALA A 71 -19.78 0.56 -26.55
C ALA A 71 -18.92 1.60 -25.82
N LYS A 72 -19.01 2.88 -26.22
CA LYS A 72 -18.21 3.96 -25.61
C LYS A 72 -18.39 4.07 -24.08
N LYS A 73 -19.58 3.71 -23.57
CA LYS A 73 -19.95 3.70 -22.15
C LYS A 73 -19.28 2.58 -21.32
N GLU A 74 -18.79 1.53 -21.99
CA GLU A 74 -18.15 0.36 -21.36
C GLU A 74 -16.62 0.46 -21.40
N CYS A 75 -16.10 1.60 -21.88
CA CYS A 75 -14.68 1.89 -21.91
C CYS A 75 -14.30 2.91 -20.84
N TYR A 76 -13.18 2.66 -20.18
CA TYR A 76 -12.58 3.62 -19.25
C TYR A 76 -11.40 4.33 -19.88
N SER A 77 -11.44 5.67 -19.86
CA SER A 77 -10.32 6.50 -20.33
C SER A 77 -9.11 6.32 -19.42
N ARG A 78 -7.98 5.99 -20.03
CA ARG A 78 -6.72 5.84 -19.30
C ARG A 78 -6.12 7.20 -18.91
N ASN A 79 -5.43 7.25 -17.77
CA ASN A 79 -4.61 8.40 -17.42
C ASN A 79 -3.35 8.51 -18.31
N PRO A 80 -2.85 9.75 -18.56
CA PRO A 80 -1.56 9.94 -19.21
C PRO A 80 -0.42 9.20 -18.49
N SER A 81 0.59 8.73 -19.24
CA SER A 81 1.67 7.89 -18.69
C SER A 81 2.48 8.51 -17.55
N LYS A 82 2.49 9.84 -17.43
CA LYS A 82 3.09 10.54 -16.27
C LYS A 82 2.43 10.18 -14.93
N PHE A 83 1.23 9.60 -14.95
CA PHE A 83 0.49 9.14 -13.77
C PHE A 83 0.65 7.63 -13.54
N ASP A 84 1.46 6.94 -14.34
CA ASP A 84 1.71 5.51 -14.14
C ASP A 84 2.56 5.29 -12.88
N GLY A 85 2.06 4.47 -11.97
CA GLY A 85 2.75 4.12 -10.73
C GLY A 85 2.79 5.24 -9.70
N VAL A 86 1.84 6.18 -9.72
CA VAL A 86 1.76 7.26 -8.73
C VAL A 86 1.65 6.72 -7.30
N ASP A 87 2.30 7.45 -6.38
CA ASP A 87 2.28 7.13 -4.95
C ASP A 87 0.90 7.39 -4.31
N ASP A 88 0.13 8.36 -4.81
CA ASP A 88 -1.23 8.64 -4.36
C ASP A 88 -2.21 8.65 -5.54
N MET A 89 -3.15 7.70 -5.52
CA MET A 89 -4.17 7.56 -6.56
C MET A 89 -5.17 8.71 -6.58
N SER A 90 -5.24 9.55 -5.53
CA SER A 90 -6.05 10.78 -5.59
C SER A 90 -5.50 11.82 -6.58
N GLN A 91 -4.29 11.62 -7.10
CA GLN A 91 -3.68 12.48 -8.12
C GLN A 91 -4.10 12.10 -9.54
N LEU A 92 -4.77 10.95 -9.74
CA LEU A 92 -5.25 10.52 -11.04
C LEU A 92 -6.33 11.48 -11.56
N THR A 93 -6.23 11.85 -12.84
CA THR A 93 -7.21 12.74 -13.49
C THR A 93 -8.50 12.01 -13.86
N GLN A 94 -8.38 10.78 -14.33
CA GLN A 94 -9.48 9.85 -14.59
C GLN A 94 -9.50 8.88 -13.42
N LEU A 95 -10.58 8.91 -12.63
CA LEU A 95 -10.75 8.02 -11.49
C LEU A 95 -11.86 7.01 -11.79
N SER A 96 -11.45 5.81 -12.14
CA SER A 96 -12.31 4.64 -12.35
C SER A 96 -11.71 3.42 -11.66
N GLU A 97 -12.53 2.39 -11.45
CA GLU A 97 -12.07 1.09 -10.95
C GLU A 97 -10.90 0.54 -11.78
N ALA A 98 -11.00 0.68 -13.10
CA ALA A 98 -9.98 0.26 -14.04
C ALA A 98 -8.63 0.97 -13.80
N THR A 99 -8.64 2.30 -13.72
CA THR A 99 -7.42 3.09 -13.53
C THR A 99 -6.76 2.86 -12.16
N VAL A 100 -7.58 2.64 -11.13
CA VAL A 100 -7.11 2.30 -9.78
C VAL A 100 -6.45 0.92 -9.78
N LEU A 101 -7.12 -0.09 -10.36
CA LEU A 101 -6.58 -1.44 -10.47
C LEU A 101 -5.28 -1.45 -11.28
N TYR A 102 -5.22 -0.68 -12.36
CA TYR A 102 -4.04 -0.55 -13.21
C TYR A 102 -2.84 0.00 -12.43
N ASN A 103 -3.01 1.10 -11.68
CA ASN A 103 -1.93 1.68 -10.89
C ASN A 103 -1.44 0.73 -9.79
N LEU A 104 -2.37 0.08 -9.08
CA LEU A 104 -2.05 -0.92 -8.07
C LEU A 104 -1.28 -2.10 -8.66
N ARG A 105 -1.71 -2.62 -9.82
CA ARG A 105 -1.05 -3.72 -10.54
C ARG A 105 0.37 -3.33 -10.95
N LEU A 106 0.55 -2.15 -11.54
CA LEU A 106 1.87 -1.67 -11.96
C LEU A 106 2.87 -1.64 -10.80
N ARG A 107 2.46 -1.05 -9.67
CA ARG A 107 3.32 -0.93 -8.48
C ARG A 107 3.61 -2.31 -7.88
N TYR A 108 2.59 -3.15 -7.77
CA TYR A 108 2.73 -4.50 -7.23
C TYR A 108 3.66 -5.38 -8.07
N MET A 109 3.59 -5.29 -9.40
CA MET A 109 4.51 -5.99 -10.33
C MET A 109 5.97 -5.51 -10.23
N LYS A 110 6.22 -4.38 -9.55
CA LYS A 110 7.56 -3.86 -9.23
C LYS A 110 7.93 -4.06 -7.76
N ASP A 111 7.26 -4.98 -7.06
CA ASP A 111 7.45 -5.27 -5.63
C ASP A 111 7.13 -4.08 -4.70
N ILE A 112 6.39 -3.07 -5.18
CA ILE A 112 5.94 -1.92 -4.38
C ILE A 112 4.50 -2.15 -3.94
N ILE A 113 4.34 -2.52 -2.67
CA ILE A 113 3.05 -2.99 -2.14
C ILE A 113 2.16 -1.92 -1.51
N HIS A 114 2.74 -0.75 -1.24
CA HIS A 114 2.05 0.36 -0.57
C HIS A 114 1.71 1.44 -1.59
N THR A 115 0.45 1.89 -1.58
CA THR A 115 -0.04 2.98 -2.42
C THR A 115 -1.07 3.79 -1.65
N TYR A 116 -1.00 5.12 -1.68
CA TYR A 116 -2.03 5.95 -1.08
C TYR A 116 -3.26 6.07 -1.98
N SER A 117 -4.39 6.28 -1.33
CA SER A 117 -5.66 6.66 -1.95
C SER A 117 -6.26 7.79 -1.11
N GLY A 118 -5.69 8.99 -1.27
CA GLY A 118 -6.01 10.18 -0.48
C GLY A 118 -5.65 10.01 1.00
N LEU A 119 -6.65 9.68 1.82
CA LEU A 119 -6.47 9.46 3.26
C LEU A 119 -6.08 8.01 3.60
N PHE A 120 -6.34 7.07 2.70
CA PHE A 120 -6.10 5.65 2.94
C PHE A 120 -4.72 5.23 2.45
N CYS A 121 -4.13 4.22 3.11
CA CYS A 121 -2.98 3.49 2.61
C CYS A 121 -3.44 2.08 2.20
N VAL A 122 -3.41 1.81 0.90
CA VAL A 122 -3.69 0.49 0.33
C VAL A 122 -2.41 -0.33 0.40
N VAL A 123 -2.52 -1.52 0.99
CA VAL A 123 -1.40 -2.47 1.12
C VAL A 123 -1.81 -3.80 0.52
N ILE A 124 -1.09 -4.24 -0.51
CA ILE A 124 -1.32 -5.53 -1.16
C ILE A 124 -0.38 -6.57 -0.55
N ASN A 125 -0.90 -7.68 -0.07
CA ASN A 125 -0.08 -8.72 0.55
C ASN A 125 0.87 -9.36 -0.50
N PRO A 126 2.20 -9.24 -0.36
CA PRO A 126 3.15 -9.77 -1.33
C PRO A 126 3.34 -11.29 -1.26
N TYR A 127 2.92 -11.94 -0.16
CA TYR A 127 3.26 -13.35 0.14
C TYR A 127 4.76 -13.67 0.13
N GLN A 128 5.61 -12.64 0.16
CA GLN A 128 7.06 -12.71 0.28
C GLN A 128 7.56 -11.61 1.22
N PHE A 129 8.78 -11.76 1.72
CA PHE A 129 9.36 -10.80 2.65
C PHE A 129 10.18 -9.74 1.90
N PHE A 130 10.01 -8.49 2.29
CA PHE A 130 10.80 -7.36 1.79
C PHE A 130 11.53 -6.63 2.93
N PRO A 131 12.70 -6.03 2.66
CA PRO A 131 13.49 -5.25 3.63
C PRO A 131 12.88 -3.86 3.91
N ILE A 132 11.55 -3.76 4.06
CA ILE A 132 10.81 -2.49 4.22
C ILE A 132 10.36 -2.23 5.67
N TYR A 133 10.65 -3.14 6.59
CA TYR A 133 10.29 -3.05 8.01
C TYR A 133 11.53 -3.03 8.92
N THR A 134 12.63 -2.44 8.44
CA THR A 134 13.91 -2.35 9.15
C THR A 134 14.03 -1.07 9.98
N HIS A 135 15.06 -0.98 10.82
CA HIS A 135 15.37 0.23 11.58
C HIS A 135 15.70 1.42 10.67
N PHE A 136 16.38 1.19 9.54
CA PHE A 136 16.59 2.22 8.54
C PHE A 136 15.28 2.86 8.08
N MET A 137 14.26 2.03 7.80
CA MET A 137 12.94 2.52 7.41
C MET A 137 12.28 3.32 8.53
N ILE A 138 12.28 2.83 9.78
CA ILE A 138 11.73 3.60 10.91
C ILE A 138 12.34 5.01 10.97
N ASN A 139 13.67 5.10 10.88
CA ASN A 139 14.39 6.39 10.89
C ASN A 139 14.06 7.27 9.69
N LYS A 140 13.86 6.69 8.49
CA LYS A 140 13.48 7.42 7.27
C LYS A 140 12.12 8.12 7.42
N TYR A 141 11.16 7.48 8.09
CA TYR A 141 9.80 7.99 8.27
C TYR A 141 9.61 8.87 9.51
N THR A 142 10.53 8.80 10.49
CA THR A 142 10.45 9.59 11.72
C THR A 142 10.45 11.09 11.43
N GLY A 143 9.47 11.83 11.97
CA GLY A 143 9.35 13.27 11.83
C GLY A 143 9.02 13.75 10.41
N ARG A 144 8.63 12.86 9.49
CA ARG A 144 8.31 13.19 8.11
C ARG A 144 6.81 13.24 7.90
N ARG A 145 6.36 14.21 7.10
CA ARG A 145 4.96 14.25 6.62
C ARG A 145 4.76 13.19 5.54
N LYS A 146 3.52 12.69 5.40
CA LYS A 146 3.21 11.62 4.44
C LYS A 146 3.56 11.98 2.99
N GLU A 147 3.56 13.26 2.65
CA GLU A 147 3.87 13.78 1.31
C GLU A 147 5.38 13.85 1.02
N GLU A 148 6.23 13.75 2.06
CA GLU A 148 7.69 13.85 1.94
C GLU A 148 8.38 12.49 1.74
N VAL A 149 7.63 11.40 1.88
CA VAL A 149 8.12 10.02 1.87
C VAL A 149 7.19 9.13 1.05
N ALA A 150 7.73 8.03 0.53
CA ALA A 150 6.95 7.06 -0.21
C ALA A 150 5.82 6.43 0.63
N PRO A 151 4.75 5.90 0.03
CA PRO A 151 3.65 5.29 0.76
C PRO A 151 4.10 4.17 1.70
N HIS A 152 3.72 4.23 2.97
CA HIS A 152 4.04 3.18 3.95
C HIS A 152 3.16 3.28 5.21
N VAL A 153 2.95 2.16 5.90
CA VAL A 153 2.23 2.14 7.18
C VAL A 153 2.90 2.97 8.29
N TYR A 154 4.22 3.16 8.20
CA TYR A 154 4.96 4.02 9.13
C TYR A 154 4.62 5.50 8.99
N ALA A 155 4.33 5.99 7.78
CA ALA A 155 3.87 7.36 7.59
C ALA A 155 2.49 7.59 8.23
N ILE A 156 1.60 6.58 8.17
CA ILE A 156 0.30 6.63 8.84
C ILE A 156 0.47 6.67 10.36
N ALA A 157 1.35 5.83 10.90
CA ALA A 157 1.67 5.82 12.32
C ALA A 157 2.31 7.14 12.79
N GLU A 158 3.24 7.70 12.01
CA GLU A 158 3.87 9.00 12.29
C GLU A 158 2.86 10.15 12.25
N GLY A 159 1.96 10.15 11.27
CA GLY A 159 0.90 11.13 11.16
C GLY A 159 -0.06 11.08 12.36
N ALA A 160 -0.38 9.88 12.85
CA ALA A 160 -1.18 9.72 14.07
C ALA A 160 -0.41 10.22 15.31
N LEU A 161 0.85 9.85 15.48
CA LEU A 161 1.67 10.32 16.61
C LEU A 161 1.84 11.84 16.61
N THR A 162 2.06 12.43 15.44
CA THR A 162 2.23 13.89 15.30
C THR A 162 0.94 14.61 15.65
N GLN A 163 -0.21 14.15 15.16
CA GLN A 163 -1.52 14.73 15.52
C GLN A 163 -1.88 14.56 16.99
N MET A 164 -1.53 13.41 17.60
CA MET A 164 -1.72 13.19 19.02
C MET A 164 -0.87 14.14 19.88
N ARG A 165 0.32 14.53 19.40
CA ARG A 165 1.24 15.46 20.09
C ARG A 165 0.95 16.93 19.78
N ASP A 166 0.07 17.21 18.83
CA ASP A 166 -0.22 18.57 18.41
C ASP A 166 -1.02 19.31 19.50
N LEU A 167 -0.41 20.38 20.01
CA LEU A 167 -1.00 21.29 21.00
C LEU A 167 -2.32 21.90 20.49
N SER A 168 -2.38 22.22 19.19
CA SER A 168 -3.57 22.81 18.57
C SER A 168 -4.72 21.80 18.48
N ALA A 169 -4.39 20.51 18.43
CA ALA A 169 -5.36 19.40 18.43
C ALA A 169 -5.79 18.98 19.85
N GLN A 170 -5.37 19.71 20.90
CA GLN A 170 -5.70 19.43 22.31
C GLN A 170 -5.35 18.01 22.77
N PHE A 171 -4.25 17.44 22.26
CA PHE A 171 -3.80 16.09 22.61
C PHE A 171 -4.87 15.00 22.41
N ARG A 172 -5.66 15.10 21.33
CA ARG A 172 -6.73 14.13 21.05
C ARG A 172 -6.18 12.73 20.75
N ASN A 173 -6.83 11.73 21.35
CA ASN A 173 -6.59 10.32 21.06
C ASN A 173 -6.77 10.01 19.57
N GLN A 174 -5.93 9.12 19.04
CA GLN A 174 -5.93 8.70 17.64
C GLN A 174 -6.30 7.23 17.51
N SER A 175 -6.85 6.85 16.37
CA SER A 175 -7.10 5.44 16.03
C SER A 175 -6.60 5.12 14.63
N ILE A 176 -6.03 3.92 14.47
CA ILE A 176 -5.61 3.39 13.17
C ILE A 176 -6.44 2.13 12.91
N LEU A 177 -7.32 2.22 11.91
CA LEU A 177 -8.17 1.11 11.52
C LEU A 177 -7.54 0.33 10.35
N ILE A 178 -7.28 -0.96 10.56
CA ILE A 178 -6.70 -1.84 9.54
C ILE A 178 -7.77 -2.85 9.09
N THR A 179 -8.26 -2.68 7.86
CA THR A 179 -9.33 -3.50 7.27
C THR A 179 -8.78 -4.46 6.21
N GLY A 180 -9.61 -5.42 5.78
CA GLY A 180 -9.27 -6.38 4.74
C GLY A 180 -9.81 -7.79 5.02
N GLU A 181 -9.87 -8.62 3.98
CA GLU A 181 -10.31 -10.01 4.11
C GLU A 181 -9.33 -10.89 4.90
N SER A 182 -9.72 -12.14 5.18
CA SER A 182 -8.78 -13.11 5.77
C SER A 182 -7.64 -13.38 4.79
N GLY A 183 -6.40 -13.28 5.28
CA GLY A 183 -5.19 -13.42 4.46
C GLY A 183 -4.66 -12.10 3.88
N ALA A 184 -5.38 -10.98 4.02
CA ALA A 184 -4.95 -9.68 3.48
C ALA A 184 -3.73 -9.04 4.19
N GLY A 185 -3.19 -9.65 5.26
CA GLY A 185 -2.02 -9.13 5.97
C GLY A 185 -2.32 -8.14 7.11
N LYS A 186 -3.57 -8.05 7.58
CA LYS A 186 -3.97 -7.15 8.69
C LYS A 186 -3.08 -7.30 9.93
N THR A 187 -2.93 -8.52 10.43
CA THR A 187 -2.18 -8.83 11.65
C THR A 187 -0.70 -8.41 11.54
N GLU A 188 -0.07 -8.62 10.38
CA GLU A 188 1.31 -8.20 10.16
C GLU A 188 1.42 -6.67 10.13
N ASN A 189 0.54 -5.98 9.41
CA ASN A 189 0.52 -4.51 9.41
C ASN A 189 0.27 -3.92 10.81
N THR A 190 -0.62 -4.53 11.61
CA THR A 190 -0.83 -4.15 13.02
C THR A 190 0.46 -4.27 13.84
N LYS A 191 1.20 -5.37 13.69
CA LYS A 191 2.51 -5.54 14.36
C LYS A 191 3.49 -4.44 13.97
N ARG A 192 3.53 -4.04 12.69
CA ARG A 192 4.44 -2.98 12.21
C ARG A 192 4.07 -1.61 12.74
N VAL A 193 2.79 -1.27 12.79
CA VAL A 193 2.33 -0.02 13.39
C VAL A 193 2.71 0.05 14.87
N ILE A 194 2.50 -1.02 15.63
CA ILE A 194 2.88 -1.09 17.05
C ILE A 194 4.39 -0.96 17.21
N GLN A 195 5.16 -1.70 16.41
CA GLN A 195 6.63 -1.64 16.41
C GLN A 195 7.10 -0.20 16.22
N TYR A 196 6.60 0.48 15.18
CA TYR A 196 6.94 1.87 14.90
C TYR A 196 6.63 2.80 16.09
N ILE A 197 5.41 2.73 16.62
CA ILE A 197 4.98 3.56 17.76
C ILE A 197 5.86 3.30 18.98
N ALA A 198 6.12 2.04 19.31
CA ALA A 198 6.95 1.65 20.46
C ALA A 198 8.38 2.17 20.30
N THR A 199 8.98 2.03 19.11
CA THR A 199 10.34 2.52 18.85
C THR A 199 10.44 4.04 18.93
N ILE A 200 9.44 4.81 18.43
CA ILE A 200 9.47 6.28 18.42
C ILE A 200 9.12 6.87 19.77
N ALA A 201 8.07 6.36 20.43
CA ALA A 201 7.70 6.81 21.78
C ALA A 201 8.73 6.32 22.83
N GLY A 202 9.42 5.21 22.55
CA GLY A 202 10.39 4.56 23.44
C GLY A 202 11.78 5.18 23.52
N ARG A 203 12.11 6.12 22.62
CA ARG A 203 13.44 6.77 22.61
C ARG A 203 13.78 7.52 23.90
N SER A 204 12.78 7.82 24.73
CA SER A 204 12.93 8.59 25.97
C SER A 204 13.42 7.77 27.16
N ASN A 205 13.21 6.44 27.19
CA ASN A 205 13.45 5.61 28.37
C ASN A 205 13.94 4.20 28.00
N ALA A 206 15.07 3.76 28.56
CA ALA A 206 15.61 2.41 28.37
C ALA A 206 14.62 1.29 28.76
N ALA A 207 13.64 1.58 29.62
CA ALA A 207 12.57 0.68 30.03
C ALA A 207 11.49 0.45 28.93
N MET A 208 11.42 1.25 27.87
CA MET A 208 10.42 1.07 26.80
C MET A 208 10.80 -0.01 25.78
N GLY A 209 12.07 -0.41 25.72
CA GLY A 209 12.49 -1.62 24.99
C GLY A 209 11.81 -2.88 25.52
N ASP A 210 11.48 -2.91 26.83
CA ASP A 210 10.71 -4.00 27.43
C ASP A 210 9.25 -4.02 26.99
N ILE A 211 8.63 -2.85 26.74
CA ILE A 211 7.23 -2.76 26.28
C ILE A 211 7.12 -3.25 24.82
N GLU A 212 8.05 -2.88 23.94
CA GLU A 212 8.11 -3.42 22.58
C GLU A 212 8.23 -4.96 22.63
N ASN A 213 9.17 -5.48 23.43
CA ASN A 213 9.38 -6.91 23.59
C ASN A 213 8.15 -7.63 24.18
N GLN A 214 7.50 -7.05 25.20
CA GLN A 214 6.29 -7.61 25.80
C GLN A 214 5.12 -7.63 24.80
N LEU A 215 4.87 -6.53 24.08
CA LEU A 215 3.81 -6.46 23.06
C LEU A 215 4.07 -7.44 21.91
N ILE A 216 5.32 -7.59 21.48
CA ILE A 216 5.72 -8.58 20.47
C ILE A 216 5.53 -10.00 21.01
N GLN A 217 5.87 -10.28 22.28
CA GLN A 217 5.72 -11.59 22.91
C GLN A 217 4.25 -12.00 23.18
N LEU A 218 3.37 -11.03 23.42
CA LEU A 218 1.94 -11.29 23.61
C LEU A 218 1.26 -11.79 22.32
N ASN A 219 1.74 -11.36 21.14
CA ASN A 219 1.12 -11.77 19.87
C ASN A 219 1.22 -13.29 19.62
N PRO A 220 2.39 -13.95 19.74
CA PRO A 220 2.47 -15.41 19.68
C PRO A 220 1.49 -16.13 20.60
N MET A 221 1.27 -15.66 21.83
CA MET A 221 0.29 -16.25 22.74
C MET A 221 -1.14 -16.09 22.20
N LEU A 222 -1.53 -14.87 21.83
CA LEU A 222 -2.86 -14.61 21.28
C LEU A 222 -3.10 -15.37 19.97
N GLU A 223 -2.09 -15.51 19.13
CA GLU A 223 -2.15 -16.28 17.89
C GLU A 223 -2.26 -17.77 18.17
N ALA A 224 -1.53 -18.31 19.14
CA ALA A 224 -1.59 -19.73 19.49
C ALA A 224 -2.98 -20.18 19.97
N PHE A 225 -3.71 -19.32 20.70
CA PHE A 225 -5.06 -19.62 21.18
C PHE A 225 -6.20 -19.14 20.27
N GLY A 226 -5.95 -18.08 19.51
CA GLY A 226 -7.00 -17.36 18.77
C GLY A 226 -6.92 -17.48 17.25
N ASN A 227 -5.84 -18.05 16.70
CA ASN A 227 -5.74 -18.31 15.27
C ASN A 227 -6.01 -19.78 14.94
N ALA A 228 -6.54 -20.00 13.74
CA ALA A 228 -6.74 -21.32 13.20
C ALA A 228 -6.42 -21.34 11.69
N LYS A 229 -6.02 -22.50 11.19
CA LYS A 229 -5.91 -22.73 9.76
C LYS A 229 -7.31 -22.76 9.15
N THR A 230 -7.48 -22.06 8.04
CA THR A 230 -8.72 -22.03 7.24
C THR A 230 -8.38 -22.33 5.78
N VAL A 231 -9.39 -22.50 4.94
CA VAL A 231 -9.21 -22.71 3.49
C VAL A 231 -8.45 -21.54 2.84
N LYS A 232 -8.69 -20.30 3.28
CA LYS A 232 -8.13 -19.07 2.68
C LYS A 232 -6.81 -18.60 3.32
N ASN A 233 -6.53 -19.01 4.56
CA ASN A 233 -5.39 -18.48 5.33
C ASN A 233 -4.92 -19.50 6.37
N ASN A 234 -3.62 -19.78 6.37
CA ASN A 234 -2.98 -20.74 7.28
C ASN A 234 -2.90 -20.26 8.74
N ASN A 235 -2.95 -18.93 8.97
CA ASN A 235 -2.89 -18.31 10.28
C ASN A 235 -4.03 -17.29 10.44
N SER A 236 -5.28 -17.73 10.27
CA SER A 236 -6.45 -16.85 10.32
C SER A 236 -6.83 -16.54 11.76
N SER A 237 -6.79 -15.26 12.15
CA SER A 237 -7.38 -14.82 13.42
C SER A 237 -8.88 -15.04 13.44
N ARG A 238 -9.37 -15.66 14.52
CA ARG A 238 -10.78 -15.97 14.76
C ARG A 238 -11.44 -15.07 15.79
N PHE A 239 -10.77 -13.97 16.15
CA PHE A 239 -11.22 -12.95 17.09
C PHE A 239 -10.92 -11.55 16.55
N GLY A 240 -11.72 -10.56 16.97
CA GLY A 240 -11.42 -9.14 16.76
C GLY A 240 -10.47 -8.64 17.84
N LYS A 241 -9.54 -7.74 17.49
CA LYS A 241 -8.54 -7.20 18.41
C LYS A 241 -8.58 -5.67 18.37
N PHE A 242 -8.75 -5.06 19.54
CA PHE A 242 -8.53 -3.64 19.77
C PHE A 242 -7.33 -3.48 20.70
N ILE A 243 -6.37 -2.64 20.32
CA ILE A 243 -5.13 -2.43 21.08
C ILE A 243 -5.04 -0.95 21.39
N GLU A 244 -5.05 -0.64 22.68
CA GLU A 244 -4.83 0.71 23.18
C GLU A 244 -3.36 0.86 23.56
N ILE A 245 -2.68 1.86 22.97
CA ILE A 245 -1.31 2.23 23.35
C ILE A 245 -1.41 3.56 24.07
N GLN A 246 -1.12 3.54 25.38
CA GLN A 246 -1.14 4.73 26.21
C GLN A 246 0.23 5.42 26.19
N CYS A 247 0.23 6.70 25.86
CA CYS A 247 1.43 7.53 25.87
C CYS A 247 1.31 8.57 26.99
N GLN A 248 2.38 8.75 27.76
CA GLN A 248 2.44 9.81 28.77
C GLN A 248 2.87 11.13 28.10
N ALA A 249 2.27 12.24 28.55
CA ALA A 249 2.74 13.57 28.18
C ALA A 249 4.04 13.86 28.95
N ASN A 250 5.08 14.25 28.23
CA ASN A 250 6.29 14.84 28.81
C ASN A 250 6.12 16.35 28.94
#